data_AF-A0A6G4ZVE4-F1
#
_entry.id   AF-A0A6G4ZVE4-F1
#
_cell.length_a   1.000
_cell.length_b   1.000
_cell.length_c   1.000
_cell.angle_alpha   90.00
_cell.angle_beta   90.00
_cell.angle_gamma   90.00
#
_symmetry.space_group_name_H-M   'P 1'
#
loop_
_entity.id
_entity.type
_entity.pdbx_description
1 polymer ?
#
loop_
_entity_poly.entity_id
_entity_poly.type
_entity_poly.pdbx_seq_one_letter_code
_entity_poly.pdbx_strand_id
1 'polypeptide(L)'
;PLGTRVSLANRRPSSLFVSIHYNSAASPVAKGIEVYYYAKGSQKRKEKSKQLATSVINQMIRQTNAKSRGVKPGNFQVIRETTMPGILIEAGFITNGEERKQLSTQTYLDKLAKGIALGVDQFVK
;
A
#
# COMPACT_ATOMS: atom_id res chain seq x y z
N PRO A 1 -10.59 -14.99 -4.46
CA PRO A 1 -9.98 -14.71 -5.78
C PRO A 1 -9.73 -13.21 -5.99
N LEU A 2 -8.76 -12.81 -6.83
CA LEU A 2 -8.45 -11.39 -7.06
C LEU A 2 -9.63 -10.64 -7.71
N GLY A 3 -10.30 -11.25 -8.69
CA GLY A 3 -11.48 -10.68 -9.34
C GLY A 3 -12.63 -10.35 -8.38
N THR A 4 -12.88 -11.19 -7.37
CA THR A 4 -13.92 -10.91 -6.35
C THR A 4 -13.65 -9.61 -5.58
N ARG A 5 -12.38 -9.32 -5.27
CA ARG A 5 -11.97 -8.10 -4.57
C ARG A 5 -12.23 -6.86 -5.43
N VAL A 6 -11.88 -6.96 -6.72
CA VAL A 6 -12.13 -5.92 -7.73
C VAL A 6 -13.63 -5.67 -7.89
N SER A 7 -14.44 -6.72 -8.04
CA SER A 7 -15.89 -6.60 -8.20
C SER A 7 -16.55 -5.93 -6.98
N LEU A 8 -16.11 -6.26 -5.77
CA LEU A 8 -16.60 -5.60 -4.55
C LEU A 8 -16.23 -4.11 -4.51
N ALA A 9 -15.00 -3.76 -4.88
CA ALA A 9 -14.56 -2.37 -4.93
C ALA A 9 -15.33 -1.57 -5.99
N ASN A 10 -15.51 -2.11 -7.19
CA ASN A 10 -16.18 -1.43 -8.31
C ASN A 10 -17.68 -1.20 -8.07
N ARG A 11 -18.31 -1.90 -7.11
CA ARG A 11 -19.67 -1.58 -6.64
C ARG A 11 -19.75 -0.25 -5.87
N ARG A 12 -18.62 0.35 -5.50
CA ARG A 12 -18.53 1.63 -4.76
C ARG A 12 -17.54 2.59 -5.44
N PRO A 13 -17.86 3.11 -6.64
CA PRO A 13 -16.91 3.86 -7.48
C PRO A 13 -16.45 5.20 -6.88
N SER A 14 -17.16 5.75 -5.89
CA SER A 14 -16.79 6.96 -5.15
C SER A 14 -15.78 6.73 -4.01
N SER A 15 -15.28 5.51 -3.84
CA SER A 15 -14.37 5.13 -2.74
C SER A 15 -12.89 5.22 -3.14
N LEU A 16 -12.01 4.90 -2.19
CA LEU A 16 -10.61 4.56 -2.45
C LEU A 16 -10.41 3.06 -2.29
N PHE A 17 -9.39 2.51 -2.95
CA PHE A 17 -9.01 1.11 -2.79
C PHE A 17 -7.58 1.00 -2.23
N VAL A 18 -7.42 0.25 -1.14
CA VAL A 18 -6.12 -0.02 -0.51
C VAL A 18 -5.97 -1.52 -0.31
N SER A 19 -5.02 -2.14 -1.01
CA SER A 19 -4.63 -3.54 -0.80
C SER A 19 -3.41 -3.60 0.11
N ILE A 20 -3.48 -4.37 1.19
CA ILE A 20 -2.38 -4.49 2.18
C ILE A 20 -1.73 -5.86 2.01
N HIS A 21 -0.42 -5.87 1.80
CA HIS A 21 0.41 -7.05 1.58
C HIS A 21 1.70 -6.97 2.42
N TYR A 22 2.38 -8.12 2.51
CA TYR A 22 3.73 -8.23 3.04
C TYR A 22 4.57 -8.97 2.00
N ASN A 23 5.71 -8.40 1.65
CA ASN A 23 6.52 -8.86 0.54
C ASN A 23 7.35 -10.08 0.95
N SER A 24 7.92 -10.74 -0.04
CA SER A 24 8.88 -11.82 0.10
C SER A 24 9.96 -11.66 -0.97
N ALA A 25 11.22 -11.92 -0.60
CA ALA A 25 12.34 -11.89 -1.53
C ALA A 25 13.29 -13.04 -1.24
N ALA A 26 13.96 -13.53 -2.29
CA ALA A 26 15.00 -14.56 -2.18
C ALA A 26 16.15 -14.13 -1.26
N SER A 27 16.46 -12.83 -1.25
CA SER A 27 17.45 -12.27 -0.32
C SER A 27 16.80 -11.97 1.04
N PRO A 28 17.28 -12.58 2.15
CA PRO A 28 16.71 -12.36 3.47
C PRO A 28 17.05 -10.99 4.06
N VAL A 29 17.97 -10.23 3.44
CA VAL A 29 18.32 -8.86 3.87
C VAL A 29 17.44 -7.78 3.23
N ALA A 30 16.60 -8.13 2.24
CA ALA A 30 15.64 -7.20 1.66
C ALA A 30 14.65 -6.75 2.75
N LYS A 31 14.51 -5.44 2.93
CA LYS A 31 13.61 -4.84 3.93
C LYS A 31 13.06 -3.49 3.51
N GLY A 32 11.99 -3.06 4.18
CA GLY A 32 11.36 -1.76 4.02
C GLY A 32 9.99 -1.81 3.36
N ILE A 33 9.33 -0.66 3.37
CA ILE A 33 7.96 -0.47 2.88
C ILE A 33 7.97 0.11 1.47
N GLU A 34 7.15 -0.42 0.58
CA GLU A 34 6.88 0.14 -0.76
C GLU A 34 5.38 0.21 -1.04
N VAL A 35 4.98 1.19 -1.85
CA VAL A 35 3.59 1.37 -2.25
C VAL A 35 3.50 1.47 -3.76
N TYR A 36 2.60 0.68 -4.35
CA TYR A 36 2.38 0.60 -5.77
C TYR A 36 1.08 1.26 -6.20
N TYR A 37 1.09 1.89 -7.38
CA TYR A 37 -0.10 2.40 -8.06
C TYR A 37 -0.10 1.96 -9.53
N TYR A 38 -1.28 1.90 -10.16
CA TYR A 38 -1.40 1.55 -11.57
C TYR A 38 -1.22 2.78 -12.48
N ALA A 39 -0.21 2.75 -13.35
CA ALA A 39 0.20 3.92 -14.13
C ALA A 39 -0.45 4.03 -15.53
N LYS A 40 -1.23 3.04 -15.98
CA LYS A 40 -1.81 3.01 -17.34
C LYS A 40 -3.33 3.26 -17.40
N GLY A 41 -3.94 3.76 -16.32
CA GLY A 41 -5.36 4.14 -16.28
C GLY A 41 -5.60 5.58 -16.78
N SER A 42 -6.81 6.10 -16.57
CA SER A 42 -7.10 7.52 -16.85
C SER A 42 -6.14 8.43 -16.09
N GLN A 43 -5.77 9.58 -16.69
CA GLN A 43 -4.81 10.51 -16.10
C GLN A 43 -5.21 10.91 -14.67
N LYS A 44 -6.49 11.24 -14.45
CA LYS A 44 -7.06 11.59 -13.14
C LYS A 44 -6.90 10.45 -12.12
N ARG A 45 -7.23 9.21 -12.50
CA ARG A 45 -7.08 8.04 -11.61
C ARG A 45 -5.62 7.81 -11.25
N LYS A 46 -4.73 7.89 -12.25
CA LYS A 46 -3.28 7.73 -12.08
C LYS A 46 -2.72 8.75 -11.08
N GLU A 47 -3.01 10.04 -11.28
CA GLU A 47 -2.52 11.12 -10.43
C GLU A 47 -3.04 10.98 -9.00
N LYS A 48 -4.34 10.73 -8.82
CA LYS A 48 -4.94 10.51 -7.50
C LYS A 48 -4.38 9.27 -6.80
N SER A 49 -4.14 8.17 -7.53
CA SER A 49 -3.53 6.96 -6.95
C SER A 49 -2.09 7.21 -6.51
N LYS A 50 -1.33 7.98 -7.31
CA LYS A 50 0.04 8.36 -6.95
C LYS A 50 0.07 9.30 -5.73
N GLN A 51 -0.83 10.28 -5.66
CA GLN A 51 -0.97 11.18 -4.50
C GLN A 51 -1.34 10.40 -3.22
N LEU A 52 -2.32 9.51 -3.31
CA LEU A 52 -2.70 8.61 -2.22
C LEU A 52 -1.51 7.75 -1.77
N ALA A 53 -0.79 7.12 -2.70
CA ALA A 53 0.38 6.30 -2.40
C ALA A 53 1.47 7.09 -1.67
N THR A 54 1.76 8.32 -2.13
CA THR A 54 2.75 9.20 -1.52
C THR A 54 2.34 9.61 -0.10
N SER A 55 1.07 9.97 0.11
CA SER A 55 0.60 10.35 1.45
C SER A 55 0.68 9.18 2.42
N VAL A 56 0.23 7.99 2.00
CA VAL A 56 0.28 6.77 2.80
C VAL A 56 1.69 6.36 3.16
N ILE A 57 2.63 6.28 2.20
CA ILE A 57 4.00 5.87 2.53
C ILE A 57 4.65 6.87 3.49
N ASN A 58 4.47 8.18 3.30
CA ASN A 58 5.06 9.20 4.17
C ASN A 58 4.59 9.04 5.63
N GLN A 59 3.30 8.81 5.85
CA GLN A 59 2.75 8.60 7.19
C GLN A 59 3.19 7.26 7.78
N MET A 60 3.22 6.18 6.99
CA MET A 60 3.73 4.89 7.45
C MET A 60 5.18 5.01 7.94
N ILE A 61 6.08 5.61 7.16
CA ILE A 61 7.48 5.80 7.54
C ILE A 61 7.60 6.65 8.81
N ARG A 62 6.81 7.72 8.93
CA ARG A 62 6.78 8.55 10.14
C ARG A 62 6.35 7.78 11.40
N GLN A 63 5.45 6.82 11.28
CA GLN A 63 4.99 6.03 12.44
C GLN A 63 5.92 4.87 12.78
N THR A 64 6.56 4.25 11.78
CA THR A 64 7.32 3.01 11.97
C THR A 64 8.83 3.20 12.03
N ASN A 65 9.37 4.29 11.49
CA ASN A 65 10.79 4.48 11.18
C ASN A 65 11.36 3.39 10.24
N ALA A 66 10.49 2.69 9.49
CA ALA A 66 10.92 1.67 8.54
C ALA A 66 11.72 2.29 7.38
N LYS A 67 12.51 1.47 6.69
CA LYS A 67 13.16 1.89 5.44
C LYS A 67 12.11 2.18 4.37
N SER A 68 12.14 3.37 3.78
CA SER A 68 11.32 3.66 2.60
C SER A 68 11.96 3.07 1.35
N ARG A 69 11.15 2.37 0.55
CA ARG A 69 11.49 1.92 -0.80
C ARG A 69 10.74 2.71 -1.88
N GLY A 70 9.96 3.70 -1.47
CA GLY A 70 9.29 4.67 -2.34
C GLY A 70 7.98 4.19 -2.96
N VAL A 71 7.39 5.10 -3.75
CA VAL A 71 6.18 4.86 -4.54
C VAL A 71 6.56 4.42 -5.95
N LYS A 72 5.95 3.33 -6.44
CA LYS A 72 6.33 2.72 -7.72
C LYS A 72 5.10 2.43 -8.61
N PRO A 73 5.23 2.48 -9.94
CA PRO A 73 4.22 1.89 -10.80
C PRO A 73 4.22 0.35 -10.65
N GLY A 74 3.05 -0.27 -10.64
CA GLY A 74 2.89 -1.72 -10.55
C GLY A 74 1.70 -2.24 -11.37
N ASN A 75 1.81 -3.45 -11.94
CA ASN A 75 0.77 -4.06 -12.77
C ASN A 75 0.04 -5.19 -12.03
N PHE A 76 -0.50 -4.89 -10.84
CA PHE A 76 -1.25 -5.86 -10.05
C PHE A 76 -2.74 -5.81 -10.38
N GLN A 77 -3.36 -6.98 -10.51
CA GLN A 77 -4.76 -7.11 -10.92
C GLN A 77 -5.70 -6.21 -10.10
N VAL A 78 -5.53 -6.21 -8.78
CA VAL A 78 -6.41 -5.51 -7.84
C VAL A 78 -6.37 -3.99 -7.96
N ILE A 79 -5.30 -3.38 -8.48
CA ILE A 79 -5.22 -1.92 -8.72
C ILE A 79 -5.35 -1.55 -10.20
N ARG A 80 -5.17 -2.54 -11.10
CA ARG A 80 -5.38 -2.39 -12.53
C ARG A 80 -6.86 -2.33 -12.86
N GLU A 81 -7.64 -3.27 -12.32
CA GLU A 81 -9.04 -3.51 -12.70
C GLU A 81 -10.05 -2.79 -11.81
N THR A 82 -9.60 -2.14 -10.73
CA THR A 82 -10.41 -1.19 -9.96
C THR A 82 -10.55 0.15 -10.68
N THR A 83 -11.73 0.75 -10.62
CA THR A 83 -12.06 1.98 -11.37
C THR A 83 -11.78 3.28 -10.61
N MET A 84 -11.70 3.21 -9.28
CA MET A 84 -11.36 4.33 -8.40
C MET A 84 -9.84 4.43 -8.15
N PRO A 85 -9.33 5.49 -7.48
CA PRO A 85 -7.94 5.55 -7.05
C PRO A 85 -7.59 4.35 -6.17
N GLY A 86 -6.50 3.65 -6.50
CA GLY A 86 -6.15 2.36 -5.92
C GLY A 86 -4.66 2.19 -5.70
N ILE A 87 -4.28 1.74 -4.51
CA ILE A 87 -2.88 1.45 -4.13
C ILE A 87 -2.72 0.03 -3.58
N LEU A 88 -1.52 -0.52 -3.74
CA LEU A 88 -1.10 -1.77 -3.09
C LEU A 88 0.11 -1.47 -2.22
N ILE A 89 0.02 -1.78 -0.95
CA ILE A 89 1.07 -1.56 0.05
C ILE A 89 1.78 -2.89 0.29
N GLU A 90 3.09 -2.89 0.19
CA GLU A 90 3.97 -3.92 0.73
C GLU A 90 4.58 -3.40 2.03
N ALA A 91 4.04 -3.82 3.17
CA ALA A 91 4.31 -3.24 4.49
C ALA A 91 5.58 -3.77 5.19
N GLY A 92 6.48 -4.41 4.44
CA GLY A 92 7.70 -5.06 4.92
C GLY A 92 7.90 -6.43 4.27
N PHE A 93 9.06 -7.06 4.47
CA PHE A 93 9.42 -8.36 3.91
C PHE A 93 9.34 -9.46 4.98
N ILE A 94 8.41 -10.42 4.81
CA ILE A 94 8.27 -11.54 5.75
C ILE A 94 9.48 -12.48 5.75
N THR A 95 10.30 -12.46 4.69
CA THR A 95 11.56 -13.21 4.61
C THR A 95 12.67 -12.58 5.44
N ASN A 96 12.58 -11.30 5.78
CA ASN A 96 13.54 -10.62 6.64
C ASN A 96 13.28 -10.94 8.13
N GLY A 97 14.31 -11.42 8.83
CA GLY A 97 14.18 -11.85 10.23
C GLY A 97 13.85 -10.71 11.20
N GLU A 98 14.33 -9.50 10.96
CA GLU A 98 14.02 -8.32 11.80
C GLU A 98 12.58 -7.86 11.58
N GLU A 99 12.18 -7.68 10.31
CA GLU A 99 10.81 -7.25 9.98
C GLU A 99 9.79 -8.30 10.39
N ARG A 100 10.05 -9.60 10.20
CA ARG A 100 9.14 -10.66 10.66
C ARG A 100 8.87 -10.57 12.16
N LYS A 101 9.89 -10.34 12.98
CA LYS A 101 9.73 -10.15 14.43
C LYS A 101 8.85 -8.95 14.72
N GLN A 102 9.10 -7.81 14.07
CA GLN A 102 8.27 -6.61 14.25
C GLN A 102 6.82 -6.85 13.82
N LEU A 103 6.61 -7.46 12.65
CA LEU A 103 5.30 -7.78 12.07
C LEU A 103 4.48 -8.78 12.90
N SER A 104 5.12 -9.52 13.81
CA SER A 104 4.43 -10.36 14.80
C SER A 104 3.99 -9.62 16.07
N THR A 105 4.27 -8.32 16.21
CA THR A 105 3.91 -7.53 17.39
C THR A 105 2.72 -6.60 17.13
N GLN A 106 1.77 -6.57 18.06
CA GLN A 106 0.62 -5.66 17.98
C GLN A 106 1.06 -4.20 17.88
N THR A 107 2.06 -3.79 18.67
CA THR A 107 2.58 -2.41 18.68
C THR A 107 3.06 -1.96 17.30
N TYR A 108 3.71 -2.82 16.52
CA TYR A 108 4.17 -2.46 15.18
C TYR A 108 3.02 -2.47 14.16
N LEU A 109 2.09 -3.43 14.27
CA LEU A 109 0.89 -3.47 13.45
C LEU A 109 0.02 -2.21 13.66
N ASP A 110 -0.10 -1.73 14.89
CA ASP A 110 -0.81 -0.48 15.22
C ASP A 110 -0.14 0.74 14.58
N LYS A 111 1.20 0.79 14.56
CA LYS A 111 1.95 1.85 13.87
C LYS A 111 1.69 1.83 12.37
N LEU A 112 1.68 0.64 11.74
CA LEU A 112 1.36 0.48 10.32
C LEU A 112 -0.08 0.92 10.04
N ALA A 113 -1.05 0.42 10.81
CA ALA A 113 -2.46 0.76 10.66
C ALA A 113 -2.71 2.26 10.83
N LYS A 114 -2.10 2.88 11.85
CA LYS A 114 -2.15 4.33 12.08
C LYS A 114 -1.53 5.12 10.93
N GLY A 115 -0.38 4.67 10.41
CA GLY A 115 0.26 5.30 9.25
C GLY A 115 -0.62 5.27 8.00
N ILE A 116 -1.25 4.12 7.73
CA ILE A 116 -2.20 3.97 6.61
C ILE A 116 -3.40 4.89 6.81
N ALA A 117 -4.03 4.87 7.99
CA ALA A 117 -5.20 5.67 8.29
C ALA A 117 -4.92 7.18 8.17
N LEU A 118 -3.80 7.66 8.73
CA LEU A 118 -3.39 9.06 8.63
C LEU A 118 -3.08 9.47 7.19
N GLY A 119 -2.46 8.60 6.39
CA GLY A 119 -2.17 8.91 4.98
C GLY A 119 -3.42 8.92 4.11
N VAL A 120 -4.39 8.06 4.40
CA VAL A 120 -5.71 8.12 3.75
C VAL A 120 -6.44 9.40 4.16
N ASP A 121 -6.49 9.73 5.45
CA ASP A 121 -7.12 10.94 5.99
C ASP A 121 -6.51 12.22 5.39
N GLN A 122 -5.18 12.29 5.31
CA GLN A 122 -4.48 13.41 4.69
C GLN A 122 -4.77 13.56 3.19
N PHE A 123 -5.05 12.47 2.48
CA PHE A 123 -5.36 12.51 1.05
C PHE A 123 -6.81 12.94 0.77
N VAL A 124 -7.76 12.60 1.66
CA VAL A 124 -9.18 12.92 1.46
C VAL A 124 -9.58 14.33 1.92
N LYS A 125 -8.80 14.92 2.82
CA LYS A 125 -8.91 16.33 3.22
C LYS A 125 -8.49 17.26 2.09
#